data_AF-A0A1Q9Q6R9-F1
#
_entry.id   AF-A0A1Q9Q6R9-F1
#
_cell.length_a   1.000
_cell.length_b   1.000
_cell.length_c   1.000
_cell.angle_alpha   90.00
_cell.angle_beta   90.00
_cell.angle_gamma   90.00
#
_symmetry.space_group_name_H-M   'P 1'
#
loop_
_entity.id
_entity.type
_entity.pdbx_description
1 polymer ?
#
loop_
_entity_poly.entity_id
_entity_poly.type
_entity_poly.pdbx_seq_one_letter_code
_entity_poly.pdbx_strand_id
1 'polypeptide(L)'
;MTKSSTQLMTFSLAALFVYYRPIRMIDEEHMAGIRRDEEYKIRDAKEAITALAEAWENNDSDQLVLKILKNEEIWGTNLAKVDGLHEAVSNHLKSILQKGIQESLQQLLEISASKGGVTH
;
A
#
# COMPACT_ATOMS: atom_id res chain seq x y z
N MET A 1 6.62 4.40 -20.96
CA MET A 1 6.35 3.48 -19.83
C MET A 1 5.18 2.59 -20.22
N THR A 2 5.36 1.27 -20.25
CA THR A 2 4.26 0.34 -20.55
C THR A 2 3.28 0.34 -19.37
N LYS A 3 1.98 0.47 -19.68
CA LYS A 3 0.87 0.58 -18.71
C LYS A 3 0.85 -0.51 -17.61
N SER A 4 1.49 -1.66 -17.88
CA SER A 4 1.65 -2.78 -16.95
C SER A 4 2.67 -2.52 -15.82
N SER A 5 3.80 -1.87 -16.11
CA SER A 5 4.85 -1.60 -15.11
C SER A 5 4.38 -0.66 -14.01
N THR A 6 3.56 0.35 -14.35
CA THR A 6 2.98 1.29 -13.39
C THR A 6 1.99 0.61 -12.44
N GLN A 7 1.22 -0.36 -12.91
CA GLN A 7 0.24 -1.07 -12.06
C GLN A 7 0.92 -1.96 -11.01
N LEU A 8 2.04 -2.59 -11.37
CA LEU A 8 2.82 -3.38 -10.42
C LEU A 8 3.48 -2.50 -9.35
N MET A 9 3.91 -1.28 -9.71
CA MET A 9 4.45 -0.32 -8.74
C MET A 9 3.39 0.20 -7.76
N THR A 10 2.19 0.51 -8.22
CA THR A 10 1.12 0.95 -7.32
C THR A 10 0.59 -0.21 -6.47
N PHE A 11 0.58 -1.44 -7.00
CA PHE A 11 0.28 -2.63 -6.23
C PHE A 11 1.33 -2.91 -5.14
N SER A 12 2.63 -2.81 -5.46
CA SER A 12 3.69 -3.02 -4.47
C SER A 12 3.64 -1.99 -3.35
N LEU A 13 3.31 -0.72 -3.66
CA LEU A 13 3.11 0.31 -2.64
C LEU A 13 1.88 0.03 -1.75
N ALA A 14 0.77 -0.43 -2.33
CA ALA A 14 -0.39 -0.86 -1.54
C ALA A 14 -0.06 -2.06 -0.64
N ALA A 15 0.68 -3.05 -1.16
CA ALA A 15 1.15 -4.19 -0.38
C ALA A 15 2.10 -3.78 0.75
N LEU A 16 2.94 -2.77 0.50
CA LEU A 16 3.78 -2.17 1.55
C LEU A 16 2.90 -1.60 2.66
N PHE A 17 1.85 -0.84 2.35
CA PHE A 17 0.97 -0.31 3.39
C PHE A 17 0.30 -1.40 4.22
N VAL A 18 -0.06 -2.54 3.61
CA VAL A 18 -0.57 -3.72 4.33
C VAL A 18 0.49 -4.34 5.24
N TYR A 19 1.75 -4.41 4.80
CA TYR A 19 2.86 -4.86 5.64
C TYR A 19 3.02 -3.94 6.87
N TYR A 20 2.82 -2.63 6.72
CA TYR A 20 2.86 -1.66 7.82
C TYR A 20 1.55 -1.57 8.62
N ARG A 21 0.62 -2.53 8.49
CA ARG A 21 -0.60 -2.53 9.31
C ARG A 21 -0.28 -3.03 10.73
N PRO A 22 -0.35 -2.18 11.77
CA PRO A 22 -0.02 -2.60 13.11
C PRO A 22 -1.17 -3.39 13.75
N ILE A 23 -0.80 -4.35 14.61
CA ILE A 23 -1.69 -4.91 15.64
C ILE A 23 -1.47 -4.23 17.01
N ARG A 24 -0.28 -3.67 17.25
CA ARG A 24 0.04 -2.80 18.39
C ARG A 24 1.35 -2.04 18.14
N MET A 25 1.52 -0.94 18.86
CA MET A 25 2.81 -0.25 18.99
C MET A 25 3.71 -1.01 19.98
N ILE A 26 5.02 -1.00 19.72
CA ILE A 26 6.03 -1.49 20.66
C ILE A 26 6.74 -0.29 21.28
N ASP A 27 7.22 0.63 20.44
CA ASP A 27 7.81 1.93 20.81
C ASP A 27 7.71 2.89 19.62
N GLU A 28 8.43 4.02 19.65
CA GLU A 28 8.35 5.06 18.62
C GLU A 28 8.96 4.67 17.27
N GLU A 29 9.83 3.67 17.21
CA GLU A 29 10.49 3.17 15.99
C GLU A 29 10.03 1.76 15.62
N HIS A 30 9.13 1.17 16.42
CA HIS A 30 8.75 -0.22 16.29
C HIS A 30 7.26 -0.46 16.50
N MET A 31 6.69 -1.30 15.64
CA MET A 31 5.34 -1.83 15.80
C MET A 31 5.30 -3.33 15.51
N ALA A 32 4.28 -4.01 16.00
CA ALA A 32 4.04 -5.41 15.70
C ALA A 32 3.03 -5.53 14.55
N GLY A 33 3.34 -6.33 13.54
CA GLY A 33 2.41 -6.79 12.52
C GLY A 33 2.07 -8.27 12.73
N ILE A 34 1.09 -8.78 11.96
CA ILE A 34 0.69 -10.19 11.98
C ILE A 34 0.67 -10.78 10.58
N ARG A 35 1.18 -12.01 10.42
CA ARG A 35 1.14 -12.77 9.16
C ARG A 35 0.92 -14.24 9.48
N ARG A 36 -0.19 -14.82 8.99
CA ARG A 36 -0.53 -16.24 9.19
C ARG A 36 -0.37 -16.65 10.66
N ASP A 37 -0.94 -15.85 11.55
CA ASP A 37 -0.92 -16.04 13.02
C ASP A 37 0.44 -15.85 13.72
N GLU A 38 1.50 -15.52 12.97
CA GLU A 38 2.79 -15.15 13.54
C GLU A 38 2.93 -13.64 13.63
N GLU A 39 3.27 -13.15 14.83
CA GLU A 39 3.63 -11.76 15.02
C GLU A 39 5.07 -11.51 14.53
N TYR A 40 5.26 -10.37 13.88
CA TYR A 40 6.58 -9.91 13.47
C TYR A 40 6.80 -8.45 13.86
N LYS A 41 8.06 -8.11 14.11
CA LYS A 41 8.47 -6.76 14.44
C LYS A 41 8.74 -5.97 13.16
N ILE A 42 8.10 -4.81 13.05
CA ILE A 42 8.33 -3.81 12.01
C ILE A 42 9.21 -2.73 12.61
N ARG A 43 10.27 -2.34 11.90
CA ARG A 43 11.21 -1.29 12.30
C ARG A 43 11.41 -0.32 11.15
N ASP A 44 11.24 0.96 11.42
CA ASP A 44 11.51 2.04 10.46
C ASP A 44 11.78 3.36 11.20
N ALA A 45 11.98 4.44 10.45
CA ALA A 45 12.03 5.79 10.98
C ALA A 45 10.75 6.12 11.78
N LYS A 46 10.91 6.89 12.86
CA LYS A 46 9.84 7.26 13.79
C LYS A 46 8.66 7.94 13.07
N GLU A 47 8.96 8.79 12.10
CA GLU A 47 7.99 9.54 11.30
C GLU A 47 7.09 8.58 10.51
N ALA A 48 7.68 7.55 9.89
CA ALA A 48 6.94 6.54 9.14
C ALA A 48 6.08 5.68 10.06
N ILE A 49 6.65 5.18 11.17
CA ILE A 49 5.94 4.34 12.14
C ILE A 49 4.74 5.07 12.73
N THR A 50 4.94 6.31 13.17
CA THR A 50 3.89 7.13 13.78
C THR A 50 2.80 7.46 12.76
N ALA A 51 3.17 7.93 11.57
CA ALA A 51 2.21 8.30 10.53
C ALA A 51 1.36 7.11 10.07
N LEU A 52 1.97 5.93 9.87
CA LEU A 52 1.26 4.72 9.45
C LEU A 52 0.37 4.16 10.55
N ALA A 53 0.82 4.16 11.81
CA ALA A 53 0.01 3.74 12.94
C ALA A 53 -1.26 4.61 13.08
N GLU A 54 -1.10 5.93 13.12
CA GLU A 54 -2.22 6.87 13.18
C GLU A 54 -3.15 6.75 11.98
N ALA A 55 -2.58 6.55 10.78
CA ALA A 55 -3.37 6.43 9.57
C ALA A 55 -4.24 5.16 9.60
N TRP A 56 -3.68 4.03 10.01
CA TRP A 56 -4.41 2.77 10.15
C TRP A 56 -5.49 2.79 11.22
N GLU A 57 -5.28 3.52 12.32
CA GLU A 57 -6.25 3.60 13.42
C GLU A 57 -7.47 4.46 13.09
N ASN A 58 -7.28 5.58 12.38
CA ASN A 58 -8.27 6.65 12.32
C ASN A 58 -8.91 6.86 10.94
N ASN A 59 -8.54 6.07 9.93
CA ASN A 59 -8.90 6.34 8.54
C ASN A 59 -9.38 5.08 7.81
N ASP A 60 -10.26 5.27 6.82
CA ASP A 60 -10.51 4.24 5.83
C ASP A 60 -9.32 4.08 4.87
N SER A 61 -9.36 3.07 3.99
CA SER A 61 -8.27 2.79 3.05
C SER A 61 -7.94 3.97 2.13
N ASP A 62 -8.92 4.77 1.74
CA ASP A 62 -8.69 5.90 0.83
C ASP A 62 -8.02 7.07 1.54
N GLN A 63 -8.55 7.41 2.72
CA GLN A 63 -8.01 8.45 3.59
C GLN A 63 -6.61 8.10 4.09
N LEU A 64 -6.36 6.83 4.42
CA LEU A 64 -5.04 6.32 4.80
C LEU A 64 -4.03 6.54 3.68
N VAL A 65 -4.35 6.10 2.46
CA VAL A 65 -3.45 6.25 1.31
C VAL A 65 -3.16 7.72 1.06
N LEU A 66 -4.19 8.58 1.07
CA LEU A 66 -4.00 10.01 0.89
C LEU A 66 -3.12 10.62 1.98
N LYS A 67 -3.33 10.27 3.25
CA LYS A 67 -2.55 10.77 4.39
C LYS A 67 -1.07 10.39 4.27
N ILE A 68 -0.78 9.16 3.87
CA ILE A 68 0.61 8.70 3.72
C ILE A 68 1.27 9.27 2.46
N LEU A 69 0.58 9.29 1.31
CA LEU A 69 1.16 9.82 0.07
C LEU A 69 1.46 11.32 0.14
N LYS A 70 0.67 12.10 0.89
CA LYS A 70 0.91 13.54 1.04
C LYS A 70 1.99 13.88 2.07
N ASN A 71 2.49 12.90 2.83
CA ASN A 71 3.43 13.15 3.92
C ASN A 71 4.83 13.46 3.38
N GLU A 72 5.18 14.74 3.31
CA GLU A 72 6.47 15.21 2.79
C GLU A 72 7.65 14.85 3.72
N GLU A 73 7.41 14.53 5.00
CA GLU A 73 8.49 14.07 5.90
C GLU A 73 8.98 12.66 5.53
N ILE A 74 8.07 11.80 5.06
CA ILE A 74 8.41 10.44 4.61
C ILE A 74 9.05 10.46 3.22
N TRP A 75 8.48 11.25 2.31
CA TRP A 75 8.80 11.16 0.88
C TRP A 75 9.70 12.29 0.35
N GLY A 76 9.89 13.36 1.12
CA GLY A 76 10.52 14.61 0.67
C GLY A 76 9.67 15.40 -0.33
N THR A 77 8.48 14.93 -0.70
CA THR A 77 7.53 15.56 -1.62
C THR A 77 6.13 15.01 -1.43
N ASN A 78 5.11 15.73 -1.89
CA ASN A 78 3.74 15.26 -1.87
C ASN A 78 3.45 14.35 -3.06
N LEU A 79 3.50 13.03 -2.83
CA LEU A 79 3.22 12.02 -3.86
C LEU A 79 1.74 11.99 -4.28
N ALA A 80 0.81 12.50 -3.48
CA ALA A 80 -0.60 12.56 -3.86
C ALA A 80 -0.86 13.52 -5.05
N LYS A 81 0.13 14.35 -5.42
CA LYS A 81 0.11 15.18 -6.64
C LYS A 81 0.42 14.40 -7.92
N VAL A 82 0.85 13.14 -7.83
CA VAL A 82 1.08 12.29 -9.00
C VAL A 82 -0.27 11.79 -9.51
N ASP A 83 -0.62 12.20 -10.72
CA ASP A 83 -1.91 11.88 -11.35
C ASP A 83 -2.20 10.37 -11.32
N GLY A 84 -3.35 10.01 -10.76
CA GLY A 84 -3.83 8.63 -10.67
C GLY A 84 -3.11 7.74 -9.65
N LEU A 85 -2.07 8.21 -8.95
CA LEU A 85 -1.34 7.40 -7.97
C LEU A 85 -2.21 7.06 -6.76
N HIS A 86 -2.86 8.06 -6.15
CA HIS A 86 -3.75 7.88 -5.00
C HIS A 86 -4.86 6.88 -5.32
N GLU A 87 -5.59 7.09 -6.40
CA GLU A 87 -6.67 6.19 -6.82
C GLU A 87 -6.17 4.75 -7.05
N ALA A 88 -5.05 4.57 -7.77
CA ALA A 88 -4.52 3.25 -8.06
C ALA A 88 -4.07 2.51 -6.79
N VAL A 89 -3.38 3.19 -5.87
CA VAL A 89 -2.92 2.59 -4.61
C VAL A 89 -4.11 2.28 -3.71
N SER A 90 -5.09 3.19 -3.59
CA SER A 90 -6.34 2.96 -2.85
C SER A 90 -7.09 1.74 -3.36
N ASN A 91 -7.21 1.58 -4.67
CA ASN A 91 -7.89 0.44 -5.28
C ASN A 91 -7.17 -0.88 -5.02
N HIS A 92 -5.84 -0.89 -5.15
CA HIS A 92 -5.04 -2.08 -4.83
C HIS A 92 -5.09 -2.42 -3.34
N LEU A 93 -5.02 -1.42 -2.45
CA LEU A 93 -5.13 -1.62 -1.01
C LEU A 93 -6.47 -2.24 -0.64
N LYS A 94 -7.58 -1.69 -1.16
CA LYS A 94 -8.93 -2.24 -0.95
C LYS A 94 -9.03 -3.69 -1.46
N SER A 95 -8.48 -3.96 -2.64
CA SER A 95 -8.45 -5.32 -3.20
C SER A 95 -7.70 -6.29 -2.28
N ILE A 96 -6.50 -5.92 -1.82
CA ILE A 96 -5.67 -6.77 -0.94
C ILE A 96 -6.38 -7.01 0.40
N LEU A 97 -7.05 -6.00 0.96
CA LEU A 97 -7.78 -6.13 2.22
C LEU A 97 -9.02 -7.02 2.11
N GLN A 98 -9.69 -7.04 0.96
CA GLN A 98 -10.91 -7.82 0.73
C GLN A 98 -10.63 -9.27 0.30
N LYS A 99 -9.63 -9.46 -0.57
CA LYS A 99 -9.36 -10.74 -1.27
C LYS A 99 -8.06 -11.41 -0.82
N GLY A 100 -7.21 -10.69 -0.12
CA GLY A 100 -5.86 -11.12 0.20
C GLY A 100 -4.89 -10.90 -0.97
N ILE A 101 -3.61 -10.78 -0.61
CA ILE A 101 -2.55 -10.34 -1.53
C ILE A 101 -2.36 -11.28 -2.73
N GLN A 102 -2.56 -12.59 -2.55
CA GLN A 102 -2.35 -13.59 -3.61
C GLN A 102 -3.41 -13.47 -4.70
N GLU A 103 -4.69 -13.43 -4.32
CA GLU A 103 -5.80 -13.31 -5.27
C GLU A 103 -5.76 -11.96 -5.99
N SER A 104 -5.48 -10.87 -5.28
CA SER A 104 -5.35 -9.54 -5.89
C SER A 104 -4.22 -9.47 -6.91
N LEU A 105 -3.06 -10.10 -6.63
CA LEU A 105 -1.95 -10.15 -7.58
C LEU A 105 -2.29 -10.99 -8.82
N GLN A 106 -2.94 -12.14 -8.63
CA GLN A 106 -3.39 -12.97 -9.74
C GLN A 106 -4.33 -12.19 -10.67
N GLN A 107 -5.34 -11.54 -10.11
CA GLN A 107 -6.28 -10.70 -10.88
C GLN A 107 -5.56 -9.59 -11.64
N LEU A 108 -4.57 -8.94 -11.03
CA LEU A 108 -3.77 -7.91 -11.70
C LEU A 108 -3.01 -8.46 -12.91
N LEU A 109 -2.40 -9.64 -12.78
CA LEU A 109 -1.64 -10.27 -13.86
C LEU A 109 -2.54 -10.76 -15.00
N GLU A 110 -3.72 -11.29 -14.70
CA GLU A 110 -4.72 -11.72 -15.69
C GLU A 110 -5.31 -10.54 -16.48
N ILE A 111 -5.62 -9.43 -15.80
CA ILE A 111 -6.05 -8.18 -16.45
C ILE A 111 -4.95 -7.63 -17.37
N SER A 112 -3.69 -7.76 -16.96
CA SER A 112 -2.55 -7.30 -17.75
C SER A 112 -2.33 -8.17 -18.99
N ALA A 113 -2.53 -9.49 -18.88
CA ALA A 113 -2.44 -10.43 -20.00
C ALA A 113 -3.58 -10.24 -21.01
N SER A 114 -4.82 -10.05 -20.56
CA SER A 114 -5.98 -9.84 -21.45
C SER A 114 -5.93 -8.52 -22.22
N LYS A 115 -5.34 -7.46 -21.65
CA LYS A 115 -5.17 -6.16 -22.32
C LYS A 115 -4.01 -6.12 -23.33
N GLY A 116 -3.13 -7.13 -23.33
CA GLY A 116 -2.03 -7.26 -24.28
C GLY A 116 -2.38 -8.03 -25.56
N GLY A 117 -3.58 -8.62 -25.63
CA GLY A 117 -4.00 -9.53 -26.72
C GLY A 117 -4.69 -8.88 -27.92
N VAL A 118 -4.56 -7.57 -28.15
CA VAL A 118 -5.05 -6.93 -29.38
C VAL A 118 -3.87 -6.30 -30.12
N THR A 119 -3.27 -7.10 -30.99
CA THR A 119 -2.51 -6.61 -32.15
C THR A 119 -3.13 -7.26 -33.38
N HIS A 120 -3.49 -6.41 -34.35
CA HIS A 120 -4.16 -6.72 -35.62
C HIS A 120 -3.64 -7.96 -36.36
#